data_AF-A0A1J3K8M0-F1
#
_entry.id   AF-A0A1J3K8M0-F1
#
_cell.length_a   1.000
_cell.length_b   1.000
_cell.length_c   1.000
_cell.angle_alpha   90.00
_cell.angle_beta   90.00
_cell.angle_gamma   90.00
#
_symmetry.space_group_name_H-M   'P 1'
#
loop_
_entity.id
_entity.type
_entity.pdbx_description
1 polymer ?
#
loop_
_entity_poly.entity_id
_entity_poly.type
_entity_poly.pdbx_seq_one_letter_code
_entity_poly.pdbx_strand_id
1 'polypeptide(L)'
;KEEIGQIVMTIFYEVDPSDVRKQTGDFGRVFKETCSRRTKEESERWSQALNDVGNIAGEHLLNWDNEAKMIEKIAKDVSNKLNVTPSRDFDGMVGLEAHLMSMKSMLDLDYDGVKMVAISGPAGIGKTTIARALHSLIS
;
A
#
# COMPACT_ATOMS: atom_id res chain seq x y z
N LYS A 1 -19.68 -8.03 -18.03
CA LYS A 1 -20.54 -7.86 -16.83
C LYS A 1 -19.59 -7.50 -15.69
N GLU A 2 -19.24 -6.22 -15.56
CA GLU A 2 -18.40 -5.72 -14.47
C GLU A 2 -19.32 -5.26 -13.36
N GLU A 3 -19.75 -6.20 -12.53
CA GLU A 3 -20.55 -5.93 -11.34
C GLU A 3 -19.75 -6.41 -10.14
N ILE A 4 -19.05 -5.46 -9.51
CA ILE A 4 -18.56 -5.37 -8.12
C ILE A 4 -17.36 -4.43 -8.21
N GLY A 5 -17.41 -3.27 -7.54
CA GLY A 5 -16.36 -2.24 -7.54
C GLY A 5 -15.07 -2.64 -6.81
N GLN A 6 -14.61 -3.88 -6.98
CA GLN A 6 -13.35 -4.38 -6.45
C GLN A 6 -12.19 -3.88 -7.31
N ILE A 7 -11.15 -3.40 -6.63
CA ILE A 7 -9.90 -3.00 -7.26
C ILE A 7 -9.00 -4.23 -7.35
N VAL A 8 -8.58 -4.57 -8.57
CA VAL A 8 -7.60 -5.63 -8.82
C VAL A 8 -6.23 -5.00 -9.09
N MET A 9 -5.18 -5.55 -8.50
CA MET A 9 -3.79 -5.19 -8.77
C MET A 9 -3.02 -6.46 -9.12
N THR A 10 -2.23 -6.40 -10.18
CA THR A 10 -1.45 -7.53 -10.66
C THR A 10 0.01 -7.39 -10.24
N ILE A 11 0.59 -8.51 -9.81
CA ILE A 11 1.99 -8.64 -9.45
C ILE A 11 2.52 -9.84 -10.23
N PHE A 12 3.46 -9.58 -11.13
CA PHE A 12 4.10 -10.59 -11.96
C PHE A 12 5.49 -10.88 -11.40
N TYR A 13 5.56 -11.96 -10.63
CA TYR A 13 6.78 -12.43 -9.98
C TYR A 13 7.39 -13.57 -10.80
N GLU A 14 8.57 -13.33 -11.36
CA GLU A 14 9.29 -14.30 -12.21
C GLU A 14 8.46 -14.88 -13.38
N VAL A 15 7.46 -14.14 -13.85
CA VAL A 15 6.58 -14.55 -14.96
C VAL A 15 6.34 -13.37 -15.89
N ASP A 16 6.46 -13.59 -17.19
CA ASP A 16 6.11 -12.59 -18.18
C ASP A 16 4.58 -12.45 -18.27
N PRO A 17 4.02 -11.23 -18.16
CA PRO A 17 2.57 -11.00 -18.28
C PRO A 17 1.98 -11.53 -19.59
N SER A 18 2.77 -11.57 -20.67
CA SER A 18 2.36 -12.08 -21.97
C SER A 18 2.15 -13.60 -21.96
N ASP A 19 2.94 -14.34 -21.18
CA ASP A 19 2.76 -15.79 -20.99
C ASP A 19 1.51 -16.10 -20.17
N VAL A 20 1.17 -15.25 -19.19
CA VAL A 20 -0.11 -15.34 -18.48
C VAL A 20 -1.27 -15.02 -19.43
N ARG A 21 -1.18 -13.91 -20.18
CA ARG A 21 -2.25 -13.43 -21.07
C ARG A 21 -2.57 -14.37 -22.23
N LYS A 22 -1.54 -14.94 -22.85
CA LYS A 22 -1.65 -15.82 -24.01
C LYS A 22 -1.65 -17.30 -23.63
N GLN A 23 -1.44 -17.62 -22.36
CA GLN A 23 -1.21 -18.97 -21.86
C GLN A 23 -0.13 -19.69 -22.68
N THR A 24 1.04 -19.04 -22.79
CA THR A 24 2.23 -19.53 -23.49
C THR A 24 3.38 -19.83 -22.51
N GLY A 25 4.51 -20.33 -23.03
CA GLY A 25 5.67 -20.67 -22.21
C GLY A 25 5.40 -21.78 -21.19
N ASP A 26 6.12 -21.72 -20.08
CA ASP A 26 5.97 -22.68 -18.97
C ASP A 26 4.60 -22.55 -18.29
N PHE A 27 4.10 -21.32 -18.13
CA PHE A 27 2.76 -21.05 -17.58
C PHE A 27 1.67 -21.74 -18.42
N GLY A 28 1.75 -21.59 -19.75
CA GLY A 28 0.84 -22.20 -20.71
C GLY A 28 0.87 -23.73 -20.72
N ARG A 29 2.06 -24.34 -20.54
CA ARG A 29 2.20 -25.80 -20.44
C ARG A 29 1.41 -26.34 -19.24
N VAL A 30 1.62 -25.76 -18.06
CA VAL A 30 0.90 -26.15 -16.83
C VAL A 30 -0.60 -25.85 -16.94
N PHE A 31 -0.97 -24.74 -17.57
CA PHE A 31 -2.38 -24.41 -17.82
C PHE A 31 -3.09 -25.47 -18.68
N LYS A 32 -2.45 -25.95 -19.76
CA LYS A 32 -3.00 -27.02 -20.61
C LYS A 32 -3.18 -28.33 -19.86
N GLU A 33 -2.17 -28.73 -19.07
CA GLU A 33 -2.26 -29.92 -18.22
C GLU A 33 -3.41 -29.79 -17.21
N THR A 34 -3.58 -28.61 -16.62
CA THR A 34 -4.67 -28.32 -15.66
C THR A 34 -6.05 -28.40 -16.32
N CYS A 35 -6.18 -27.91 -17.56
CA CYS A 35 -7.43 -27.93 -18.32
C CYS A 35 -7.77 -29.32 -18.89
N SER A 36 -6.81 -30.25 -18.97
CA SER A 36 -7.00 -31.58 -19.58
C SER A 36 -8.13 -32.41 -18.95
N ARG A 37 -8.48 -32.14 -17.70
CA ARG A 37 -9.54 -32.82 -16.93
C ARG A 37 -10.78 -31.94 -16.68
N ARG A 38 -10.86 -30.76 -17.32
CA ARG A 38 -11.93 -29.79 -17.13
C ARG A 38 -12.87 -29.76 -18.32
N THR A 39 -14.05 -29.20 -18.13
CA THR A 39 -14.95 -28.96 -19.26
C THR A 39 -14.36 -27.88 -20.17
N LYS A 40 -14.79 -27.89 -21.44
CA LYS A 40 -14.39 -26.87 -22.40
C LYS A 40 -14.83 -25.46 -21.94
N GLU A 41 -16.03 -25.37 -21.38
CA GLU A 41 -16.59 -24.12 -20.84
C GLU A 41 -15.78 -23.56 -19.67
N GLU A 42 -15.34 -24.42 -18.74
CA GLU A 42 -14.45 -24.00 -17.64
C GLU A 42 -13.10 -23.50 -18.16
N SER A 43 -12.52 -24.22 -19.12
CA SER A 43 -11.21 -23.90 -19.70
C SER A 43 -11.25 -22.56 -20.45
N GLU A 44 -12.30 -22.31 -21.22
CA GLU A 44 -12.53 -21.05 -21.93
C GLU A 44 -12.74 -19.89 -20.94
N ARG A 45 -13.52 -20.11 -19.87
CA ARG A 45 -13.73 -19.10 -18.83
C ARG A 45 -12.43 -18.72 -18.13
N TRP A 46 -11.56 -19.69 -17.82
CA TRP A 46 -10.27 -19.42 -17.19
C TRP A 46 -9.29 -18.73 -18.14
N SER A 47 -9.25 -19.14 -19.42
CA SER A 47 -8.43 -18.47 -20.43
C SER A 47 -8.83 -17.00 -20.59
N GLN A 48 -10.13 -16.71 -20.64
CA GLN A 48 -10.62 -15.33 -20.69
C GLN A 48 -10.22 -14.54 -19.44
N ALA A 49 -10.41 -15.10 -18.24
CA ALA A 49 -10.04 -14.42 -17.00
C ALA A 49 -8.52 -14.13 -16.92
N LEU A 50 -7.68 -15.07 -17.37
CA LEU A 50 -6.22 -14.89 -17.41
C LEU A 50 -5.79 -13.87 -18.47
N ASN A 51 -6.49 -13.81 -19.60
CA ASN A 51 -6.29 -12.76 -20.60
C ASN A 51 -6.63 -11.39 -20.01
N ASP A 52 -7.79 -11.25 -19.36
CA ASP A 52 -8.22 -10.02 -18.73
C ASP A 52 -7.21 -9.56 -17.66
N VAL A 53 -6.81 -10.47 -16.75
CA VAL A 53 -5.80 -10.20 -15.71
C VAL A 53 -4.43 -9.83 -16.32
N GLY A 54 -3.99 -10.54 -17.36
CA GLY A 54 -2.73 -10.27 -18.04
C GLY A 54 -2.68 -8.92 -18.78
N ASN A 55 -3.83 -8.28 -19.02
CA ASN A 55 -3.90 -6.92 -19.56
C ASN A 55 -3.95 -5.82 -18.49
N ILE A 56 -4.16 -6.17 -17.21
CA ILE A 56 -4.10 -5.21 -16.12
C ILE A 56 -2.65 -4.80 -15.92
N ALA A 57 -2.38 -3.49 -16.03
CA ALA A 57 -1.07 -2.93 -15.70
C ALA A 57 -0.74 -3.22 -14.23
N GLY A 58 0.40 -3.85 -14.01
CA GLY A 58 0.84 -4.32 -12.70
C GLY A 58 2.32 -4.14 -12.48
N GLU A 59 2.78 -4.56 -11.31
CA GLU A 59 4.21 -4.58 -10.98
C GLU A 59 4.86 -5.84 -11.54
N HIS A 60 6.04 -5.67 -12.14
CA HIS A 60 6.82 -6.77 -12.70
C HIS A 60 8.18 -6.81 -12.04
N LEU A 61 8.60 -7.97 -11.54
CA LEU A 61 9.84 -8.11 -10.77
C LEU A 61 11.06 -7.59 -11.54
N LEU A 62 11.16 -7.85 -12.86
CA LEU A 62 12.30 -7.40 -13.67
C LEU A 62 12.43 -5.87 -13.79
N ASN A 63 11.42 -5.10 -13.37
CA ASN A 63 11.50 -3.64 -13.33
C ASN A 63 12.15 -3.10 -12.05
N TRP A 64 12.54 -3.99 -11.12
CA TRP A 64 13.02 -3.63 -9.80
C TRP A 64 14.38 -4.25 -9.52
N ASP A 65 15.30 -3.43 -9.03
CA ASP A 65 16.65 -3.87 -8.64
C ASP A 65 16.64 -4.59 -7.26
N ASN A 66 15.55 -4.48 -6.51
CA ASN A 66 15.39 -5.01 -5.16
C ASN A 66 13.93 -5.32 -4.84
N GLU A 67 13.65 -6.55 -4.45
CA GLU A 67 12.32 -7.00 -4.00
C GLU A 67 11.76 -6.18 -2.85
N ALA A 68 12.60 -5.76 -1.89
CA ALA A 68 12.15 -4.98 -0.75
C ALA A 68 11.52 -3.64 -1.18
N LYS A 69 12.10 -2.98 -2.19
CA LYS A 69 11.56 -1.73 -2.75
C LYS A 69 10.24 -1.95 -3.47
N MET A 70 10.12 -3.07 -4.21
CA MET A 70 8.87 -3.47 -4.86
C MET A 70 7.77 -3.72 -3.84
N ILE A 71 8.06 -4.46 -2.77
CA ILE A 71 7.12 -4.75 -1.68
C ILE A 71 6.68 -3.46 -0.98
N GLU A 72 7.62 -2.56 -0.68
CA GLU A 72 7.33 -1.26 -0.07
C GLU A 72 6.36 -0.43 -0.94
N LYS A 73 6.63 -0.36 -2.25
CA LYS A 73 5.72 0.33 -3.18
C LYS A 73 4.34 -0.33 -3.20
N ILE A 74 4.26 -1.66 -3.30
CA ILE A 74 2.98 -2.39 -3.33
C ILE A 74 2.17 -2.10 -2.06
N ALA A 75 2.79 -2.17 -0.89
CA ALA A 75 2.14 -1.87 0.38
C ALA A 75 1.62 -0.42 0.42
N LYS A 76 2.42 0.53 -0.07
CA LYS A 76 2.03 1.95 -0.16
C LYS A 76 0.86 2.17 -1.12
N ASP A 77 0.89 1.55 -2.30
CA ASP A 77 -0.16 1.65 -3.30
C ASP A 77 -1.49 1.07 -2.78
N VAL A 78 -1.45 -0.09 -2.11
CA VAL A 78 -2.63 -0.68 -1.48
C VAL A 78 -3.19 0.24 -0.39
N SER A 79 -2.34 0.75 0.49
CA SER A 79 -2.74 1.68 1.57
C SER A 79 -3.42 2.94 1.00
N ASN A 80 -2.84 3.53 -0.03
CA ASN A 80 -3.38 4.72 -0.71
C ASN A 80 -4.72 4.42 -1.39
N LYS A 81 -4.86 3.30 -2.09
CA LYS A 81 -6.11 2.93 -2.78
C LYS A 81 -7.25 2.62 -1.81
N LEU A 82 -6.93 2.09 -0.63
CA LEU A 82 -7.90 1.90 0.45
C LEU A 82 -8.31 3.21 1.14
N ASN A 83 -7.71 4.35 0.75
CA ASN A 83 -7.87 5.63 1.44
C ASN A 83 -7.67 5.48 2.95
N VAL A 84 -6.68 4.68 3.37
CA VAL A 84 -6.28 4.61 4.78
C VAL A 84 -5.77 5.99 5.14
N THR A 85 -6.68 6.81 5.62
CA THR A 85 -6.40 8.20 5.96
C THR A 85 -5.61 8.15 7.25
N PRO A 86 -4.54 8.97 7.40
CA PRO A 86 -3.96 9.21 8.72
C PRO A 86 -5.06 9.54 9.72
N SER A 87 -4.86 9.12 10.97
CA SER A 87 -5.85 9.32 12.04
C SER A 87 -6.38 10.76 12.05
N ARG A 88 -7.72 10.89 12.05
CA ARG A 88 -8.43 12.17 12.22
C ARG A 88 -8.74 12.46 13.69
N ASP A 89 -8.09 11.75 14.62
CA ASP A 89 -8.39 11.82 16.07
C ASP A 89 -8.18 13.23 16.65
N PHE A 90 -7.48 14.11 15.93
CA PHE A 90 -7.19 15.47 16.33
C PHE A 90 -8.01 16.53 15.56
N ASP A 91 -8.86 16.12 14.60
CA ASP A 91 -9.77 17.03 13.91
C ASP A 91 -10.74 17.66 14.93
N GLY A 92 -10.79 19.00 14.96
CA GLY A 92 -11.65 19.76 15.88
C GLY A 92 -10.98 20.16 17.21
N MET A 93 -9.71 19.80 17.44
CA MET A 93 -8.98 20.31 18.61
C MET A 93 -8.53 21.76 18.41
N VAL A 94 -9.09 22.67 19.21
CA VAL A 94 -8.75 24.10 19.18
C VAL A 94 -7.40 24.34 19.87
N GLY A 95 -6.53 25.13 19.25
CA GLY A 95 -5.25 25.55 19.82
C GLY A 95 -4.12 24.51 19.73
N LEU A 96 -4.40 23.30 19.22
CA LEU A 96 -3.41 22.25 19.06
C LEU A 96 -2.29 22.66 18.08
N GLU A 97 -2.64 23.36 17.00
CA GLU A 97 -1.68 23.79 15.97
C GLU A 97 -0.60 24.72 16.52
N ALA A 98 -0.96 25.65 17.42
CA ALA A 98 0.01 26.52 18.08
C ALA A 98 1.00 25.74 18.95
N HIS A 99 0.51 24.72 19.67
CA HIS A 99 1.37 23.83 20.46
C HIS A 99 2.29 22.99 19.57
N LEU A 100 1.78 22.44 18.46
CA LEU A 100 2.57 21.65 17.52
C LEU A 100 3.67 22.49 16.84
N MET A 101 3.36 23.72 16.43
CA MET A 101 4.34 24.64 15.84
C MET A 101 5.46 24.98 16.83
N SER A 102 5.09 25.27 18.08
CA SER A 102 6.06 25.52 19.16
C SER A 102 6.96 24.31 19.40
N MET A 103 6.37 23.10 19.48
CA MET A 103 7.13 21.87 19.70
C MET A 103 8.04 21.51 18.52
N LYS A 104 7.59 21.66 17.26
CA LYS A 104 8.44 21.44 16.09
C LYS A 104 9.65 22.34 16.07
N SER A 105 9.47 23.62 16.39
CA SER A 105 10.56 24.59 16.52
C SER A 105 11.56 24.20 17.63
N MET A 106 11.06 23.74 18.78
CA MET A 106 11.93 23.27 19.86
C MET A 106 12.70 22.00 19.51
N LEU A 107 12.04 21.03 18.86
CA LEU A 107 12.65 19.76 18.48
C LEU A 107 13.77 19.97 17.47
N ASP A 108 13.58 20.85 16.48
CA ASP A 108 14.53 21.07 15.39
C ASP A 108 14.90 19.74 14.72
N LEU A 109 13.98 19.19 13.94
CA LEU A 109 14.10 17.83 13.38
C LEU A 109 15.30 17.67 12.42
N ASP A 110 15.90 18.79 11.99
CA ASP A 110 17.08 18.82 11.13
C ASP A 110 18.39 18.80 11.96
N TYR A 111 18.32 18.84 13.30
CA TYR A 111 19.46 18.75 14.19
C TYR A 111 19.89 17.29 14.39
N ASP A 112 21.12 16.96 13.98
CA ASP A 112 21.68 15.60 13.98
C ASP A 112 22.08 15.08 15.38
N GLY A 113 21.92 15.87 16.43
CA GLY A 113 22.21 15.49 17.82
C GLY A 113 20.98 15.06 18.60
N VAL A 114 21.18 14.51 19.81
CA VAL A 114 20.07 14.10 20.69
C VAL A 114 19.50 15.31 21.42
N LYS A 115 18.17 15.49 21.35
CA LYS A 115 17.43 16.52 22.09
C LYS A 115 16.29 15.90 22.89
N MET A 116 16.07 16.39 24.10
CA MET A 116 14.91 16.05 24.91
C MET A 116 14.04 17.28 25.15
N VAL A 117 12.73 17.13 24.92
CA VAL A 117 11.72 18.16 25.16
C VAL A 117 10.67 17.58 26.09
N ALA A 118 10.34 18.30 27.17
CA ALA A 118 9.33 17.90 28.15
C ALA A 118 8.09 18.79 28.06
N ILE A 119 6.91 18.19 28.14
CA ILE A 119 5.63 18.91 28.25
C ILE A 119 5.18 18.87 29.71
N SER A 120 5.10 20.04 30.34
CA SER A 120 4.68 20.18 31.75
C SER A 120 3.47 21.10 31.90
N GLY A 121 2.68 20.88 32.95
CA GLY A 121 1.48 21.67 33.24
C GLY A 121 0.46 20.92 34.09
N PRO A 122 -0.64 21.57 34.50
CA PRO A 122 -1.67 20.99 35.36
C PRO A 122 -2.31 19.71 34.79
N ALA A 123 -2.97 18.94 35.66
CA ALA A 123 -3.78 17.79 35.22
C ALA A 123 -4.91 18.26 34.27
N GLY A 124 -5.21 17.48 33.23
CA GLY A 124 -6.29 17.78 32.28
C GLY A 124 -5.97 18.80 31.18
N ILE A 125 -4.83 19.50 31.21
CA ILE A 125 -4.49 20.56 30.22
C ILE A 125 -4.15 20.04 28.81
N GLY A 126 -4.21 18.73 28.56
CA GLY A 126 -3.97 18.16 27.23
C GLY A 126 -2.54 17.76 26.90
N LYS A 127 -1.63 17.64 27.88
CA LYS A 127 -0.21 17.25 27.64
C LYS A 127 -0.05 15.97 26.81
N THR A 128 -0.75 14.90 27.21
CA THR A 128 -0.72 13.61 26.50
C THR A 128 -1.31 13.73 25.09
N THR A 129 -2.31 14.58 24.92
CA THR A 129 -2.95 14.83 23.63
C THR A 129 -1.99 15.51 22.67
N ILE A 130 -1.28 16.56 23.12
CA ILE A 130 -0.26 17.25 22.34
C ILE A 130 0.87 16.29 21.95
N ALA A 131 1.36 15.49 22.90
CA ALA A 131 2.42 14.51 22.62
C ALA A 131 2.00 13.47 21.57
N ARG A 132 0.76 12.96 21.66
CA ARG A 132 0.23 11.99 20.69
C ARG A 132 0.04 12.62 19.31
N ALA A 133 -0.50 13.83 19.24
CA ALA A 133 -0.67 14.56 18.00
C ALA A 133 0.66 14.84 17.30
N LEU A 134 1.67 15.24 18.07
CA LEU A 134 3.01 15.48 17.53
C LEU A 134 3.61 14.19 16.97
N HIS A 135 3.52 13.08 17.71
CA HIS A 135 4.00 11.78 17.26
C HIS A 135 3.34 11.36 15.93
N SER A 136 2.01 11.46 15.82
CA SER A 136 1.26 11.14 14.60
C SER A 136 1.64 11.99 13.38
N LEU A 137 2.27 13.15 13.58
CA LEU A 137 2.67 14.06 12.50
C LEU A 137 4.10 13.84 12.02
N ILE A 138 4.96 13.28 12.87
CA ILE A 138 6.39 13.07 12.58
C ILE A 138 6.75 11.61 12.31
N SER A 139 5.84 10.69 12.62
CA SER A 139 5.98 9.25 12.34
C SER A 139 5.29 8.90 11.03
#